data_AF-A0A1H6YHP5-F1
#
_entry.id   AF-A0A1H6YHP5-F1
#
_cell.length_a   1.000
_cell.length_b   1.000
_cell.length_c   1.000
_cell.angle_alpha   90.00
_cell.angle_beta   90.00
_cell.angle_gamma   90.00
#
_symmetry.space_group_name_H-M   'P 1'
#
loop_
_entity.id
_entity.type
_entity.pdbx_description
1 polymer ?
#
loop_
_entity_poly.entity_id
_entity_poly.type
_entity_poly.pdbx_seq_one_letter_code
_entity_poly.pdbx_strand_id
1 'polypeptide(L)'
;MIDSIGAKPTDRKVSAVTRVAAPAQPAGVTKQAAAAAAPTVAAQLATAAPVDAQRVQDIKQAIAEGRYPLSPTKIADALIAARYEWMSHDKA
;
A
#
# COMPACT_ATOMS: atom_id res chain seq x y z
N MET A 1 -41.82 4.24 28.18
CA MET A 1 -42.45 4.58 26.88
C MET A 1 -41.33 4.67 25.86
N ILE A 2 -41.13 3.62 25.07
CA ILE A 2 -40.15 3.56 23.97
C ILE A 2 -40.96 3.10 22.76
N ASP A 3 -41.01 3.93 21.73
CA ASP A 3 -41.76 3.67 20.50
C ASP A 3 -40.82 2.95 19.51
N SER A 4 -41.22 1.77 19.05
CA SER A 4 -40.47 0.98 18.05
C SER A 4 -40.76 1.53 16.65
N ILE A 5 -39.83 2.33 16.12
CA ILE A 5 -39.88 2.83 14.74
C ILE A 5 -39.27 1.77 13.83
N GLY A 6 -40.01 0.67 13.63
CA GLY A 6 -39.68 -0.38 12.67
C GLY A 6 -40.80 -0.50 11.66
N ALA A 7 -40.56 -0.10 10.41
CA ALA A 7 -41.51 -0.34 9.32
C ALA A 7 -41.81 -1.85 9.24
N LYS A 8 -43.08 -2.20 9.45
CA LYS A 8 -43.59 -3.56 9.35
C LYS A 8 -43.66 -3.91 7.87
N PRO A 9 -42.91 -4.88 7.32
CA PRO A 9 -43.14 -5.32 5.96
C PRO A 9 -44.47 -6.09 5.94
N THR A 10 -45.51 -5.46 5.43
CA THR A 10 -46.79 -6.07 5.15
C THR A 10 -46.58 -7.18 4.12
N ASP A 11 -46.73 -8.42 4.57
CA ASP A 11 -46.97 -9.65 3.83
C ASP A 11 -46.67 -9.58 2.31
N ARG A 12 -45.42 -9.85 1.94
CA ARG A 12 -45.04 -10.09 0.55
C ARG A 12 -45.28 -11.57 0.27
N LYS A 13 -46.44 -11.92 -0.28
CA LYS A 13 -46.69 -13.26 -0.84
C LYS A 13 -45.60 -13.58 -1.86
N VAL A 14 -44.75 -14.57 -1.55
CA VAL A 14 -43.70 -15.07 -2.44
C VAL A 14 -44.30 -16.20 -3.28
N SER A 15 -44.51 -15.95 -4.58
CA SER A 15 -44.83 -17.02 -5.53
C SER A 15 -43.58 -17.86 -5.80
N ALA A 16 -43.73 -19.18 -5.87
CA ALA A 16 -42.63 -20.11 -6.10
C ALA A 16 -41.97 -19.86 -7.47
N VAL A 17 -40.66 -19.64 -7.46
CA VAL A 17 -39.85 -19.52 -8.67
C VAL A 17 -39.55 -20.93 -9.20
N THR A 18 -39.96 -21.21 -10.43
CA THR A 18 -39.53 -22.41 -11.17
C THR A 18 -38.03 -22.30 -11.44
N ARG A 19 -37.26 -23.33 -11.10
CA ARG A 19 -35.82 -23.37 -11.36
C ARG A 19 -35.57 -23.45 -12.87
N VAL A 20 -34.89 -22.44 -13.40
CA VAL A 20 -34.28 -22.49 -14.75
C VAL A 20 -33.09 -23.46 -14.71
N ALA A 21 -33.00 -24.31 -15.73
CA ALA A 21 -31.94 -25.29 -15.89
C ALA A 21 -30.54 -24.63 -15.93
N ALA A 22 -29.54 -25.35 -15.44
CA ALA A 22 -28.17 -24.85 -15.25
C ALA A 22 -27.54 -24.30 -16.55
N PRO A 23 -26.84 -23.16 -16.50
CA PRO A 23 -26.07 -22.69 -17.65
C PRO A 23 -24.84 -23.58 -17.86
N ALA A 24 -24.56 -23.88 -19.13
CA ALA A 24 -23.36 -24.59 -19.55
C ALA A 24 -22.09 -23.83 -19.13
N GLN A 25 -21.03 -24.58 -18.79
CA GLN A 25 -19.74 -24.04 -18.35
C GLN A 25 -19.17 -23.02 -19.35
N PRO A 26 -18.74 -21.83 -18.91
CA PRO A 26 -18.02 -20.91 -19.79
C PRO A 26 -16.63 -21.48 -20.09
N ALA A 27 -16.31 -21.59 -21.38
CA ALA A 27 -14.98 -21.87 -21.88
C ALA A 27 -13.98 -20.83 -21.36
N GLY A 28 -12.74 -21.29 -21.14
CA GLY A 28 -11.68 -20.60 -20.41
C GLY A 28 -11.55 -19.10 -20.68
N VAL A 29 -11.51 -18.33 -19.58
CA VAL A 29 -11.20 -16.91 -19.58
C VAL A 29 -9.80 -16.74 -20.16
N THR A 30 -9.72 -16.24 -21.40
CA THR A 30 -8.47 -15.70 -21.92
C THR A 30 -8.14 -14.47 -21.08
N LYS A 31 -6.98 -14.49 -20.42
CA LYS A 31 -6.51 -13.43 -19.53
C LYS A 31 -6.40 -12.13 -20.35
N GLN A 32 -7.41 -11.28 -20.23
CA GLN A 32 -7.38 -9.93 -20.80
C GLN A 32 -6.12 -9.25 -20.28
N ALA A 33 -5.22 -8.85 -21.18
CA ALA A 33 -4.05 -8.07 -20.81
C ALA A 33 -4.53 -6.82 -20.06
N ALA A 34 -4.08 -6.66 -18.82
CA ALA A 34 -4.35 -5.48 -18.03
C ALA A 34 -3.90 -4.27 -18.84
N ALA A 35 -4.84 -3.41 -19.24
CA ALA A 35 -4.52 -2.13 -19.84
C ALA A 35 -3.54 -1.43 -18.89
N ALA A 36 -2.37 -1.06 -19.41
CA ALA A 36 -1.37 -0.31 -18.66
C ALA A 36 -2.04 0.96 -18.14
N ALA A 37 -2.33 1.00 -16.84
CA ALA A 37 -2.84 2.20 -16.20
C ALA A 37 -1.77 3.28 -16.38
N ALA A 38 -2.11 4.36 -17.08
CA ALA A 38 -1.22 5.51 -17.20
C ALA A 38 -0.83 5.96 -15.79
N PRO A 39 0.47 6.20 -15.52
CA PRO A 39 0.91 6.58 -14.19
C PRO A 39 0.21 7.87 -13.81
N THR A 40 -0.62 7.81 -12.76
CA THR A 40 -1.29 8.98 -12.22
C THR A 40 -0.23 10.01 -11.82
N VAL A 41 -0.55 11.30 -11.89
CA VAL A 41 0.38 12.37 -11.51
C VAL A 41 0.95 12.14 -10.10
N ALA A 42 0.17 11.55 -9.20
CA ALA A 42 0.63 11.13 -7.87
C ALA A 42 1.75 10.07 -7.90
N ALA A 43 1.68 9.07 -8.80
CA ALA A 43 2.73 8.07 -8.98
C ALA A 43 4.02 8.65 -9.60
N GLN A 44 3.88 9.69 -10.44
CA GLN A 44 5.00 10.43 -11.03
C GLN A 44 5.69 11.39 -10.03
N LEU A 45 4.97 11.83 -9.01
CA LEU A 45 5.52 12.64 -7.92
C LEU A 45 6.14 11.77 -6.80
N ALA A 46 5.72 10.51 -6.68
CA ALA A 46 6.29 9.53 -5.76
C ALA A 46 7.62 8.91 -6.25
N THR A 47 8.05 9.21 -7.48
CA THR A 47 9.15 8.51 -8.16
C THR A 47 10.54 8.94 -7.67
N ALA A 48 10.65 10.04 -6.94
CA ALA A 48 11.91 10.44 -6.32
C ALA A 48 11.64 11.15 -4.99
N ALA A 49 12.14 10.58 -3.89
CA ALA A 49 12.29 11.34 -2.65
C ALA A 49 13.13 12.60 -2.95
N PRO A 50 12.80 13.77 -2.41
CA PRO A 50 13.58 14.98 -2.62
C PRO A 50 14.96 14.84 -1.95
N VAL A 51 15.92 14.31 -2.69
CA VAL A 51 17.31 14.19 -2.26
C VAL A 51 18.03 15.48 -2.61
N ASP A 52 18.65 16.10 -1.61
CA ASP A 52 19.54 17.23 -1.80
C ASP A 52 20.89 16.75 -2.35
N ALA A 53 21.08 16.89 -3.66
CA ALA A 53 22.30 16.49 -4.34
C ALA A 53 23.53 17.28 -3.87
N GLN A 54 23.37 18.55 -3.51
CA GLN A 54 24.49 19.40 -3.07
C GLN A 54 25.01 18.93 -1.72
N ARG A 55 24.09 18.66 -0.79
CA ARG A 55 24.44 18.10 0.52
C ARG A 55 25.15 16.75 0.42
N VAL A 56 24.75 15.91 -0.53
CA VAL A 56 25.42 14.61 -0.74
C VAL A 56 26.87 14.81 -1.19
N GLN A 57 27.13 15.78 -2.06
CA GLN A 57 28.50 16.07 -2.54
C GLN A 57 29.38 16.63 -1.41
N ASP A 58 28.86 17.53 -0.58
CA ASP A 58 29.57 18.07 0.59
C ASP A 58 29.95 16.97 1.58
N ILE A 59 29.03 16.05 1.86
CA ILE A 59 29.28 14.91 2.75
C ILE A 59 30.38 14.01 2.16
N LYS A 60 30.30 13.67 0.86
CA LYS A 60 31.33 12.85 0.20
C LYS A 60 32.71 13.49 0.27
N GLN A 61 32.79 14.80 0.05
CA GLN A 61 34.03 15.57 0.15
C GLN A 61 34.60 15.51 1.57
N ALA A 62 33.77 15.74 2.60
CA ALA A 62 34.19 15.67 4.00
C ALA A 62 34.68 14.27 4.42
N ILE A 63 34.11 13.20 3.84
CA ILE A 63 34.56 11.82 4.05
C ILE A 63 35.92 11.60 3.39
N ALA A 64 36.11 12.03 2.14
CA ALA A 64 37.37 11.89 1.42
C ALA A 64 38.53 12.61 2.13
N GLU A 65 38.25 13.75 2.75
CA GLU A 65 39.24 14.51 3.51
C GLU A 65 39.43 14.03 4.96
N GLY A 66 38.66 13.03 5.40
CA GLY A 66 38.73 12.49 6.76
C GLY A 66 38.19 13.44 7.85
N ARG A 67 37.45 14.49 7.47
CA ARG A 67 36.90 15.49 8.41
C ARG A 67 35.45 15.22 8.80
N TYR A 68 34.84 14.17 8.26
CA TYR A 68 33.49 13.79 8.64
C TYR A 68 33.44 13.34 10.11
N PRO A 69 32.62 13.95 10.97
CA PRO A 69 32.63 13.67 12.40
C PRO A 69 32.03 12.28 12.70
N LEU A 70 32.86 11.39 13.25
CA LEU A 70 32.44 10.09 13.75
C LEU A 70 32.12 10.20 15.26
N SER A 71 30.89 9.87 15.63
CA SER A 71 30.45 9.85 17.03
C SER A 71 29.94 8.44 17.36
N PRO A 72 30.50 7.77 18.39
CA PRO A 72 30.05 6.45 18.81
C PRO A 72 28.55 6.40 19.12
N THR A 73 28.01 7.46 19.73
CA THR A 73 26.58 7.60 20.03
C THR A 73 25.73 7.58 18.77
N LYS A 74 26.09 8.40 17.76
CA LYS A 74 25.34 8.44 16.49
C LYS A 74 25.34 7.10 15.76
N ILE A 75 26.45 6.37 15.83
CA ILE A 75 26.57 5.04 15.22
C ILE A 75 25.65 4.06 15.96
N ALA A 76 25.66 4.06 17.29
CA ALA A 76 24.78 3.22 18.09
C ALA A 76 23.30 3.49 17.78
N ASP A 77 22.90 4.77 17.73
CA ASP A 77 21.53 5.17 17.41
C ASP A 77 21.11 4.68 16.01
N ALA A 78 21.99 4.82 15.01
CA ALA A 78 21.73 4.36 13.64
C ALA A 78 21.56 2.83 13.58
N LEU A 79 22.38 2.07 14.32
CA LEU A 79 22.27 0.60 14.38
C LEU A 79 20.96 0.16 15.07
N ILE A 80 20.57 0.84 16.15
CA ILE A 80 19.32 0.57 16.84
C ILE A 80 18.13 0.88 15.91
N ALA A 81 18.11 2.04 15.26
CA ALA A 81 17.08 2.42 14.31
C ALA A 81 16.97 1.41 13.16
N ALA A 82 18.10 0.99 12.57
CA ALA A 82 18.13 0.00 11.49
C ALA A 82 17.54 -1.35 11.92
N ARG A 83 17.78 -1.78 13.18
CA ARG A 83 17.16 -2.99 13.73
C ARG A 83 15.64 -2.85 13.83
N TYR A 84 15.14 -1.73 14.35
CA TYR A 84 13.70 -1.50 14.45
C TYR A 84 13.03 -1.44 13.07
N GLU A 85 13.65 -0.75 12.12
CA GLU A 85 13.20 -0.65 10.73
C GLU A 85 13.10 -2.02 10.06
N TRP A 86 14.10 -2.89 10.24
CA TRP A 86 14.02 -4.26 9.74
C TRP A 86 12.85 -5.01 10.39
N MET A 87 12.74 -5.00 11.72
CA MET A 87 11.67 -5.69 12.44
C MET A 87 10.26 -5.21 12.05
N SER A 88 10.08 -3.93 11.69
CA SER A 88 8.79 -3.40 11.22
C SER A 88 8.45 -3.80 9.79
N HIS A 89 9.44 -4.12 8.97
CA HIS A 89 9.26 -4.52 7.56
C HIS A 89 9.25 -6.05 7.36
N ASP A 90 9.50 -6.83 8.42
CA ASP A 90 9.35 -8.29 8.44
C ASP A 90 7.85 -8.66 8.49
N LYS A 91 7.23 -8.84 7.31
CA LYS A 91 5.88 -9.41 7.23
C LYS A 91 5.95 -10.91 7.51
N ALA A 92 5.18 -11.36 8.51
CA ALA A 92 4.87 -12.77 8.75
C ALA A 92 4.16 -13.44 7.56
#